data_AF-A0A4Q6GV65-F1
#
_entry.id   AF-A0A4Q6GV65-F1
#
_cell.length_a   1.000
_cell.length_b   1.000
_cell.length_c   1.000
_cell.angle_alpha   90.00
_cell.angle_beta   90.00
_cell.angle_gamma   90.00
#
_symmetry.space_group_name_H-M   'P 1'
#
loop_
_entity.id
_entity.type
_entity.pdbx_description
1 polymer ?
#
loop_
_entity_poly.entity_id
_entity_poly.type
_entity_poly.pdbx_seq_one_letter_code
_entity_poly.pdbx_strand_id
1 'polypeptide(L)'
;MKPASRPVCVALALALPVGQACAADEPRLNQAFQDHIAYVATFAMPVLIEKCAALEPGYLQKSAPLYFRYVNSRQDQIERGRLLTLAEFEPGESLQAYRERVLASRLGKLDSGSGEEKQAMCEGALAVLAGARLPGEWPPRVQAAGKPR
;
A
#
# COMPACT_ATOMS: atom_id res chain seq x y z
N MET A 1 77.39 -19.56 -4.28
CA MET A 1 76.33 -20.57 -4.45
C MET A 1 75.21 -20.30 -3.45
N LYS A 2 73.96 -20.34 -3.93
CA LYS A 2 72.65 -20.17 -3.25
C LYS A 2 72.21 -18.75 -2.84
N PRO A 3 70.91 -18.43 -3.01
CA PRO A 3 70.48 -17.19 -3.68
C PRO A 3 69.61 -16.25 -2.84
N ALA A 4 69.48 -15.04 -3.38
CA ALA A 4 68.68 -13.92 -2.92
C ALA A 4 67.22 -14.29 -2.56
N SER A 5 66.81 -13.92 -1.35
CA SER A 5 65.41 -13.91 -0.94
C SER A 5 64.74 -12.65 -1.51
N ARG A 6 63.91 -12.83 -2.54
CA ARG A 6 63.04 -11.79 -3.08
C ARG A 6 61.84 -11.60 -2.14
N PRO A 7 61.54 -10.38 -1.67
CA PRO A 7 60.22 -10.10 -1.12
C PRO A 7 59.21 -10.11 -2.25
N VAL A 8 58.31 -11.09 -2.22
CA VAL A 8 57.12 -11.15 -3.07
C VAL A 8 56.18 -10.05 -2.58
N CYS A 9 56.08 -8.95 -3.34
CA CYS A 9 55.00 -7.99 -3.16
C CYS A 9 53.69 -8.67 -3.58
N VAL A 10 53.00 -9.26 -2.62
CA VAL A 10 51.60 -9.67 -2.76
C VAL A 10 50.79 -8.38 -2.92
N ALA A 11 50.45 -8.04 -4.16
CA ALA A 11 49.45 -7.02 -4.45
C ALA A 11 48.09 -7.55 -3.96
N LEU A 12 47.75 -7.22 -2.72
CA LEU A 12 46.42 -7.42 -2.17
C LEU A 12 45.49 -6.42 -2.88
N ALA A 13 44.95 -6.83 -4.02
CA ALA A 13 43.86 -6.12 -4.66
C ALA A 13 42.65 -6.21 -3.70
N LEU A 14 42.46 -5.17 -2.90
CA LEU A 14 41.23 -4.89 -2.18
C LEU A 14 40.15 -4.61 -3.24
N ALA A 15 39.63 -5.66 -3.86
CA ALA A 15 38.31 -5.63 -4.44
C ALA A 15 37.35 -5.48 -3.26
N LEU A 16 37.16 -4.23 -2.81
CA LEU A 16 35.95 -3.85 -2.12
C LEU A 16 34.82 -4.30 -3.04
N PRO A 17 33.99 -5.30 -2.66
CA PRO A 17 32.71 -5.38 -3.31
C PRO A 17 32.05 -4.07 -2.92
N VAL A 18 32.01 -3.13 -3.86
CA VAL A 18 30.98 -2.11 -3.86
C VAL A 18 29.71 -2.94 -3.93
N GLY A 19 29.18 -3.27 -2.75
CA GLY A 19 27.90 -3.92 -2.62
C GLY A 19 26.99 -3.04 -3.45
N GLN A 20 26.54 -3.57 -4.58
CA GLN A 20 25.42 -3.00 -5.28
C GLN A 20 24.33 -2.91 -4.22
N ALA A 21 24.11 -1.71 -3.72
CA ALA A 21 22.85 -1.34 -3.12
C ALA A 21 21.83 -1.45 -4.26
N CYS A 22 21.47 -2.69 -4.58
CA CYS A 22 20.20 -2.96 -5.20
C CYS A 22 19.21 -2.33 -4.24
N ALA A 23 18.57 -1.24 -4.69
CA ALA A 23 17.32 -0.77 -4.14
C ALA A 23 16.35 -1.95 -4.26
N ALA A 24 16.42 -2.87 -3.30
CA ALA A 24 15.38 -3.84 -3.07
C ALA A 24 14.19 -3.01 -2.65
N ASP A 25 13.09 -3.09 -3.41
CA ASP A 25 11.76 -2.61 -3.02
C ASP A 25 11.66 -2.67 -1.50
N GLU A 26 11.70 -1.54 -0.79
CA GLU A 26 11.81 -1.57 0.66
C GLU A 26 10.60 -2.37 1.18
N PRO A 27 10.80 -3.57 1.77
CA PRO A 27 9.67 -4.43 2.14
C PRO A 27 8.71 -3.72 3.10
N ARG A 28 9.22 -2.71 3.80
CA ARG A 28 8.49 -1.82 4.71
C ARG A 28 7.57 -0.82 3.99
N LEU A 29 7.97 -0.26 2.85
CA LEU A 29 7.12 0.70 2.11
C LEU A 29 5.92 0.00 1.47
N ASN A 30 6.15 -1.19 0.89
CA ASN A 30 5.05 -2.01 0.40
C ASN A 30 4.14 -2.46 1.56
N GLN A 31 4.70 -2.83 2.71
CA GLN A 31 3.91 -3.18 3.88
C GLN A 31 3.06 -2.01 4.40
N ALA A 32 3.65 -0.81 4.54
CA ALA A 32 2.92 0.39 4.97
C ALA A 32 1.77 0.72 4.02
N PHE A 33 2.01 0.56 2.71
CA PHE A 33 0.97 0.71 1.70
C PHE A 33 -0.15 -0.33 1.87
N GLN A 34 0.17 -1.62 2.02
CA GLN A 34 -0.85 -2.65 2.24
C GLN A 34 -1.64 -2.43 3.55
N ASP A 35 -0.97 -2.02 4.62
CA ASP A 35 -1.61 -1.69 5.91
C ASP A 35 -2.61 -0.53 5.73
N HIS A 36 -2.22 0.54 5.02
CA HIS A 36 -3.12 1.63 4.69
C HIS A 36 -4.30 1.18 3.81
N ILE A 37 -4.06 0.37 2.78
CA ILE A 37 -5.14 -0.17 1.94
C ILE A 37 -6.11 -0.99 2.78
N ALA A 38 -5.62 -1.79 3.74
CA ALA A 38 -6.47 -2.53 4.66
C ALA A 38 -7.34 -1.59 5.52
N TYR A 39 -6.76 -0.50 6.02
CA TYR A 39 -7.51 0.53 6.73
C TYR A 39 -8.56 1.21 5.83
N VAL A 40 -8.19 1.64 4.62
CA VAL A 40 -9.12 2.28 3.67
C VAL A 40 -10.28 1.36 3.30
N ALA A 41 -10.01 0.08 3.12
CA ALA A 41 -11.04 -0.91 2.80
C ALA A 41 -12.15 -0.96 3.85
N THR A 42 -11.89 -0.64 5.13
CA THR A 42 -12.91 -0.65 6.21
C THR A 42 -14.04 0.36 6.02
N PHE A 43 -13.81 1.43 5.25
CA PHE A 43 -14.85 2.43 4.97
C PHE A 43 -15.18 2.56 3.48
N ALA A 44 -14.25 2.22 2.58
CA ALA A 44 -14.49 2.26 1.14
C ALA A 44 -15.26 1.03 0.62
N MET A 45 -14.97 -0.17 1.13
CA MET A 45 -15.60 -1.39 0.61
C MET A 45 -17.10 -1.46 0.86
N PRO A 46 -17.66 -1.05 2.02
CA PRO A 46 -19.11 -1.03 2.20
C PRO A 46 -19.83 -0.18 1.15
N VAL A 47 -19.31 1.01 0.84
CA VAL A 47 -19.86 1.92 -0.18
C VAL A 47 -19.75 1.31 -1.57
N LEU A 48 -18.60 0.70 -1.89
CA LEU A 48 -18.41 0.03 -3.16
C LEU A 48 -19.36 -1.16 -3.33
N ILE A 49 -19.51 -2.00 -2.30
CA ILE A 49 -20.43 -3.14 -2.30
C ILE A 49 -21.86 -2.69 -2.56
N GLU A 50 -22.31 -1.63 -1.90
CA GLU A 50 -23.64 -1.06 -2.12
C GLU A 50 -23.84 -0.62 -3.57
N LYS A 51 -22.88 0.13 -4.13
CA LYS A 51 -22.94 0.57 -5.53
C LYS A 51 -22.90 -0.59 -6.52
N CYS A 52 -22.04 -1.59 -6.30
CA CYS A 52 -21.94 -2.76 -7.16
C CYS A 52 -23.17 -3.68 -7.07
N ALA A 53 -23.82 -3.77 -5.90
CA ALA A 53 -25.06 -4.50 -5.74
C ALA A 53 -26.24 -3.91 -6.54
N ALA A 54 -26.19 -2.60 -6.83
CA ALA A 54 -27.15 -1.97 -7.73
C ALA A 54 -26.91 -2.28 -9.22
N LEU A 55 -25.70 -2.72 -9.58
CA LEU A 55 -25.30 -3.02 -10.96
C LEU A 55 -25.43 -4.52 -11.29
N GLU A 56 -25.03 -5.40 -10.38
CA GLU A 56 -25.01 -6.85 -10.60
C GLU A 56 -25.84 -7.58 -9.54
N PRO A 57 -26.94 -8.26 -9.93
CA PRO A 57 -27.69 -9.13 -9.04
C PRO A 57 -26.78 -10.21 -8.42
N GLY A 58 -26.87 -10.38 -7.11
CA GLY A 58 -26.06 -11.37 -6.38
C GLY A 58 -24.70 -10.87 -5.89
N TYR A 59 -24.28 -9.65 -6.25
CA TYR A 59 -22.98 -9.11 -5.83
C TYR A 59 -22.87 -8.97 -4.31
N LEU A 60 -23.94 -8.52 -3.64
CA LEU A 60 -23.97 -8.40 -2.17
C LEU A 60 -23.74 -9.75 -1.49
N GLN A 61 -24.39 -10.81 -1.98
CA GLN A 61 -24.28 -12.17 -1.45
C GLN A 61 -22.86 -12.73 -1.63
N LYS A 62 -22.18 -12.38 -2.73
CA LYS A 62 -20.78 -12.76 -2.99
C LYS A 62 -19.80 -11.99 -2.09
N SER A 63 -19.99 -10.67 -1.96
CA SER A 63 -19.01 -9.76 -1.35
C SER A 63 -19.10 -9.69 0.18
N ALA A 64 -20.30 -9.70 0.76
CA ALA A 64 -20.48 -9.58 2.21
C ALA A 64 -19.66 -10.59 3.04
N PRO A 65 -19.70 -11.92 2.78
CA PRO A 65 -18.89 -12.87 3.54
C PRO A 65 -17.38 -12.66 3.35
N LEU A 66 -16.95 -12.23 2.16
CA LEU A 66 -15.55 -11.90 1.90
C LEU A 66 -15.11 -10.66 2.67
N TYR A 67 -15.97 -9.64 2.76
CA TYR A 67 -15.70 -8.44 3.55
C TYR A 67 -15.52 -8.76 5.04
N PHE A 68 -16.44 -9.52 5.62
CA PHE A 68 -16.30 -9.93 7.03
C PHE A 68 -15.02 -10.75 7.27
N ARG A 69 -14.71 -11.70 6.38
CA ARG A 69 -13.45 -12.46 6.46
C ARG A 69 -12.23 -11.54 6.32
N TYR A 70 -12.27 -10.59 5.39
CA TYR A 70 -11.19 -9.66 5.13
C TYR A 70 -10.88 -8.84 6.38
N VAL A 71 -11.89 -8.21 6.98
CA VAL A 71 -11.74 -7.37 8.18
C VAL A 71 -11.24 -8.20 9.36
N ASN A 72 -11.85 -9.36 9.61
CA ASN A 72 -11.47 -10.22 10.74
C ASN A 72 -10.05 -10.78 10.63
N SER A 73 -9.59 -11.10 9.43
CA SER A 73 -8.22 -11.63 9.21
C SER A 73 -7.14 -10.55 9.14
N ARG A 74 -7.50 -9.26 9.13
CA ARG A 74 -6.57 -8.14 8.95
C ARG A 74 -6.61 -7.10 10.06
N GLN A 75 -7.18 -7.41 11.22
CA GLN A 75 -7.30 -6.48 12.35
C GLN A 75 -5.99 -5.73 12.65
N ASP A 76 -4.87 -6.45 12.74
CA ASP A 76 -3.56 -5.83 13.00
C ASP A 76 -3.08 -4.91 11.87
N GLN A 77 -3.31 -5.30 10.61
CA GLN A 77 -2.97 -4.48 9.43
C GLN A 77 -3.81 -3.21 9.39
N ILE A 78 -5.11 -3.34 9.66
CA ILE A 78 -6.07 -2.24 9.73
C ILE A 78 -5.64 -1.23 10.80
N GLU A 79 -5.28 -1.70 12.00
CA GLU A 79 -4.90 -0.80 13.07
C GLU A 79 -3.57 -0.09 12.78
N ARG A 80 -2.55 -0.80 12.27
CA ARG A 80 -1.31 -0.15 11.82
C ARG A 80 -1.57 0.87 10.72
N GLY A 81 -2.38 0.52 9.72
CA GLY A 81 -2.76 1.41 8.64
C GLY A 81 -3.51 2.65 9.10
N ARG A 82 -4.39 2.50 10.10
CA ARG A 82 -5.10 3.61 10.74
C ARG A 82 -4.12 4.56 11.41
N LEU A 83 -3.20 4.03 12.23
CA LEU A 83 -2.20 4.84 12.93
C LEU A 83 -1.26 5.55 11.95
N LEU A 84 -0.80 4.86 10.90
CA LEU A 84 0.00 5.44 9.83
C LEU A 84 -0.74 6.58 9.13
N THR A 85 -2.00 6.36 8.79
CA THR A 85 -2.82 7.38 8.11
C THR A 85 -3.04 8.61 8.97
N LEU A 86 -3.36 8.43 10.26
CA LEU A 86 -3.58 9.54 11.19
C LEU A 86 -2.32 10.34 11.48
N ALA A 87 -1.14 9.72 11.41
CA ALA A 87 0.13 10.40 11.62
C ALA A 87 0.48 11.38 10.50
N GLU A 88 -0.13 11.23 9.31
CA GLU A 88 0.10 12.10 8.15
C GLU A 88 -0.94 13.23 8.03
N PHE A 89 -1.82 13.39 9.02
CA PHE A 89 -2.82 14.47 8.99
C PHE A 89 -2.17 15.83 9.23
N GLU A 90 -2.53 16.78 8.38
CA GLU A 90 -2.15 18.18 8.58
C GLU A 90 -2.88 18.79 9.79
N PRO A 91 -2.32 19.84 10.44
CA PRO A 91 -3.02 20.54 11.50
C PRO A 91 -4.40 21.02 11.07
N GLY A 92 -5.44 20.58 11.79
CA GLY A 92 -6.84 20.92 11.49
C GLY A 92 -7.54 19.96 10.51
N GLU A 93 -6.84 18.97 9.96
CA GLU A 93 -7.48 17.91 9.17
C GLU A 93 -8.28 16.96 10.07
N SER A 94 -9.51 16.65 9.67
CA SER A 94 -10.37 15.71 10.39
C SER A 94 -10.42 14.34 9.71
N LEU A 95 -10.66 13.30 10.50
CA LEU A 95 -10.83 11.94 9.99
C LEU A 95 -11.99 11.83 8.99
N GLN A 96 -13.03 12.62 9.21
CA GLN A 96 -14.19 12.69 8.31
C GLN A 96 -13.78 13.28 6.95
N ALA A 97 -13.11 14.43 6.95
CA ALA A 97 -12.67 15.09 5.72
C ALA A 97 -11.73 14.19 4.89
N TYR A 98 -10.83 13.47 5.58
CA TYR A 98 -9.97 12.47 4.94
C TYR A 98 -10.79 11.35 4.28
N ARG A 99 -11.76 10.76 4.99
CA ARG A 99 -12.60 9.66 4.45
C ARG A 99 -13.40 10.13 3.24
N GLU A 100 -14.03 11.29 3.31
CA GLU A 100 -14.80 11.88 2.21
C GLU A 100 -13.91 12.09 0.97
N ARG A 101 -12.71 12.64 1.16
CA ARG A 101 -11.73 12.81 0.07
C ARG A 101 -11.31 11.48 -0.55
N VAL A 102 -11.03 10.46 0.26
CA VAL A 102 -10.63 9.14 -0.24
C VAL A 102 -11.78 8.48 -1.00
N LEU A 103 -13.01 8.54 -0.48
CA LEU A 103 -14.19 8.01 -1.15
C LEU A 103 -14.40 8.71 -2.50
N ALA A 104 -14.34 10.04 -2.54
CA ALA A 104 -14.51 10.81 -3.78
C ALA A 104 -13.43 10.45 -4.82
N SER A 105 -12.15 10.37 -4.39
CA SER A 105 -11.04 10.05 -5.29
C SER A 105 -11.09 8.61 -5.82
N ARG A 106 -11.45 7.64 -4.98
CA ARG A 106 -11.37 6.21 -5.31
C ARG A 106 -12.66 5.67 -5.94
N LEU A 107 -13.81 6.23 -5.59
CA LEU A 107 -15.11 5.70 -6.01
C LEU A 107 -15.82 6.57 -7.05
N GLY A 108 -15.31 7.75 -7.41
CA GLY A 108 -15.95 8.63 -8.40
C GLY A 108 -16.23 7.94 -9.75
N LYS A 109 -15.40 6.97 -10.15
CA LYS A 109 -15.63 6.16 -11.36
C LYS A 109 -16.87 5.25 -11.27
N LEU A 110 -17.30 4.83 -10.08
CA LEU A 110 -18.55 4.09 -9.92
C LEU A 110 -19.78 4.95 -10.24
N ASP A 111 -19.64 6.27 -10.12
CA ASP A 111 -20.71 7.22 -10.43
C ASP A 111 -20.68 7.59 -11.91
N SER A 112 -19.52 8.00 -12.44
CA SER A 112 -19.41 8.62 -13.78
C SER A 112 -18.74 7.78 -14.87
N GLY A 113 -18.19 6.60 -14.54
CA GLY A 113 -17.45 5.75 -15.49
C GLY A 113 -18.34 4.99 -16.48
N SER A 114 -17.71 4.36 -17.47
CA SER A 114 -18.41 3.44 -18.39
C SER A 114 -18.90 2.18 -17.67
N GLY A 115 -19.82 1.42 -18.29
CA GLY A 115 -20.26 0.14 -17.74
C GLY A 115 -19.12 -0.85 -17.48
N GLU A 116 -18.16 -0.91 -18.41
CA GLU A 116 -16.96 -1.76 -18.28
C GLU A 116 -16.04 -1.30 -17.14
N GLU A 117 -15.85 0.01 -16.97
CA GLU A 117 -15.04 0.54 -15.86
C GLU A 117 -15.68 0.22 -14.51
N LYS A 118 -17.01 0.36 -14.41
CA LYS A 118 -17.76 0.01 -13.20
C LYS A 118 -17.65 -1.49 -12.89
N GLN A 119 -17.81 -2.34 -13.90
CA GLN A 119 -17.68 -3.80 -13.76
C GLN A 119 -16.27 -4.17 -13.29
N ALA A 120 -15.22 -3.61 -13.91
CA ALA A 120 -13.84 -3.86 -13.54
C ALA A 120 -13.53 -3.45 -12.09
N MET A 121 -14.12 -2.34 -11.63
CA MET A 121 -14.01 -1.94 -10.22
C MET A 121 -14.69 -2.93 -9.28
N CYS A 122 -15.88 -3.40 -9.62
CA CYS A 122 -16.62 -4.39 -8.83
C CYS A 122 -15.86 -5.73 -8.75
N GLU A 123 -15.26 -6.19 -9.86
CA GLU A 123 -14.42 -7.40 -9.88
C GLU A 123 -13.12 -7.22 -9.09
N GLY A 124 -12.46 -6.07 -9.25
CA GLY A 124 -11.25 -5.73 -8.50
C GLY A 124 -11.50 -5.70 -6.99
N ALA A 125 -12.66 -5.20 -6.55
CA ALA A 125 -13.02 -5.23 -5.14
C ALA A 125 -13.20 -6.67 -4.61
N LEU A 126 -13.86 -7.57 -5.35
CA LEU A 126 -13.94 -8.98 -4.97
C LEU A 126 -12.56 -9.62 -4.86
N ALA A 127 -11.65 -9.30 -5.78
CA ALA A 127 -10.27 -9.79 -5.73
C ALA A 127 -9.54 -9.31 -4.46
N VAL A 128 -9.66 -8.03 -4.10
CA VAL A 128 -9.08 -7.49 -2.86
C VAL A 128 -9.67 -8.18 -1.63
N LEU A 129 -10.99 -8.36 -1.58
CA LEU A 129 -11.66 -9.05 -0.47
C LEU A 129 -11.24 -10.53 -0.38
N ALA A 130 -10.96 -11.17 -1.51
CA ALA A 130 -10.39 -12.52 -1.59
C ALA A 130 -8.89 -12.58 -1.24
N GLY A 131 -8.22 -11.43 -1.12
CA GLY A 131 -6.85 -11.31 -0.62
C GLY A 131 -5.81 -10.87 -1.63
N ALA A 132 -6.21 -10.43 -2.82
CA ALA A 132 -5.32 -9.78 -3.76
C ALA A 132 -4.66 -8.54 -3.11
N ARG A 133 -3.36 -8.37 -3.36
CA ARG A 133 -2.62 -7.16 -2.98
C ARG A 133 -2.72 -6.13 -4.10
N LEU A 134 -2.81 -4.87 -3.74
CA LEU A 134 -2.76 -3.78 -4.70
C LEU A 134 -1.32 -3.32 -4.87
N PRO A 135 -0.85 -3.09 -6.11
CA PRO A 135 0.47 -2.50 -6.32
C PRO A 135 0.48 -1.05 -5.83
N GLY A 136 1.60 -0.63 -5.26
CA GLY A 136 1.81 0.75 -4.83
C GLY A 136 2.81 0.86 -3.69
N GLU A 137 3.11 2.10 -3.33
CA GLU A 137 4.09 2.43 -2.30
C GLU A 137 3.51 3.50 -1.39
N TRP A 138 3.89 3.43 -0.11
CA TRP A 138 3.62 4.51 0.82
C TRP A 138 4.54 5.69 0.46
N PRO A 139 4.03 6.92 0.35
CA PRO A 139 4.87 8.06 0.00
C PRO A 139 6.00 8.21 1.02
N PRO A 140 7.25 8.44 0.58
CA PRO A 140 8.33 8.71 1.51
C PRO A 140 8.03 10.00 2.26
N ARG A 141 8.32 10.03 3.57
CA ARG A 141 8.23 11.27 4.34
C ARG A 141 9.22 12.27 3.75
N VAL A 142 8.71 13.28 3.05
CA VAL A 142 9.49 14.47 2.74
C VAL A 142 9.73 15.13 4.09
N GLN A 143 10.91 14.92 4.68
CA GLN A 143 11.31 15.70 5.85
C GLN A 143 11.09 17.16 5.47
N ALA A 144 10.23 17.86 6.22
CA ALA A 144 10.00 19.27 6.06
C ALA A 144 11.35 19.99 6.18
N ALA A 145 12.02 20.19 5.05
CA ALA A 145 13.26 20.92 4.98
C ALA A 145 12.92 22.38 5.27
N GLY A 146 13.22 22.81 6.49
CA GLY A 146 13.48 24.22 6.79
C GLY A 146 12.30 25.07 7.26
N LYS A 147 11.69 24.74 8.39
CA LYS A 147 11.19 25.80 9.29
C LYS A 147 11.75 25.60 10.69
N PRO A 148 12.65 26.49 11.18
CA PRO A 148 13.09 26.44 12.57
C PRO A 148 11.91 26.79 13.48
N ARG A 149 11.86 26.12 14.63
CA ARG A 149 10.99 26.48 15.76
C ARG A 149 11.38 27.83 16.34
#